data_AF-W4B4L7-F1
#
_entry.id   AF-W4B4L7-F1
#
_cell.length_a   1.000
_cell.length_b   1.000
_cell.length_c   1.000
_cell.angle_alpha   90.00
_cell.angle_beta   90.00
_cell.angle_gamma   90.00
#
_symmetry.space_group_name_H-M   'P 1'
#
loop_
_entity.id
_entity.type
_entity.pdbx_description
1 polymer ?
#
loop_
_entity_poly.entity_id
_entity_poly.type
_entity_poly.pdbx_seq_one_letter_code
_entity_poly.pdbx_strand_id
1 'polypeptide(L)'
;MYKGMPYEDYFQAMERIFLRYGGRPHWGKMHSLEAAQLKELYPMWDAFLAVREELDPDGILGSDYTGRLFDSSGAVFNNLLFL
;
A
#
# COMPACT_ATOMS: atom_id res chain seq x y z
N MET A 1 1.52 -0.26 -22.36
CA MET A 1 2.41 -1.41 -22.10
C MET A 1 1.64 -2.68 -22.39
N TYR A 2 2.29 -3.69 -22.95
CA TYR A 2 1.68 -5.00 -23.23
C TYR A 2 2.24 -6.06 -22.28
N LYS A 3 1.52 -7.19 -22.14
CA LYS A 3 1.92 -8.28 -21.25
C LYS A 3 3.30 -8.83 -21.64
N GLY A 4 4.26 -8.82 -20.71
CA GLY A 4 5.62 -9.36 -20.90
C GLY A 4 6.66 -8.35 -21.40
N MET A 5 6.29 -7.09 -21.64
CA MET A 5 7.26 -6.01 -21.88
C MET A 5 7.97 -5.66 -20.56
N PRO A 6 9.31 -5.60 -20.49
CA PRO A 6 10.01 -5.05 -19.32
C PRO A 6 9.61 -3.58 -19.12
N TYR A 7 9.23 -3.22 -17.89
CA TYR A 7 8.71 -1.87 -17.61
C TYR A 7 9.19 -1.25 -16.31
N GLU A 8 9.82 -2.05 -15.46
CA GLU A 8 10.14 -1.72 -14.08
C GLU A 8 11.07 -0.50 -14.00
N ASP A 9 12.14 -0.48 -14.79
CA ASP A 9 13.11 0.64 -14.83
C ASP A 9 12.47 1.95 -15.26
N TYR A 10 11.63 1.91 -16.30
CA TYR A 10 10.91 3.07 -16.80
C TYR A 10 9.93 3.59 -15.74
N PHE A 11 9.17 2.69 -15.11
CA PHE A 11 8.19 3.05 -14.10
C PHE A 11 8.87 3.68 -12.87
N GLN A 12 9.95 3.07 -12.37
CA GLN A 12 10.72 3.61 -11.24
C GLN A 12 11.31 5.00 -11.56
N ALA A 13 11.79 5.22 -12.78
CA ALA A 13 12.29 6.54 -13.18
C ALA A 13 11.20 7.61 -13.14
N MET A 14 10.01 7.30 -13.65
CA MET A 14 8.86 8.21 -13.62
C MET A 14 8.35 8.45 -12.20
N GLU A 15 8.24 7.40 -11.39
CA GLU A 15 7.79 7.50 -9.99
C GLU A 15 8.71 8.43 -9.18
N ARG A 16 10.03 8.33 -9.32
CA ARG A 16 10.97 9.25 -8.67
C ARG A 16 10.74 10.71 -9.06
N ILE A 17 10.41 10.99 -10.32
CA ILE A 17 10.10 12.35 -10.78
C ILE A 17 8.81 12.82 -10.10
N PHE A 18 7.75 12.02 -10.10
CA PHE A 18 6.48 12.41 -9.48
C PHE A 18 6.63 12.68 -7.98
N LEU A 19 7.36 11.82 -7.25
CA LEU A 19 7.59 11.99 -5.83
C LEU A 19 8.36 13.27 -5.49
N ARG A 20 9.33 13.66 -6.32
CA ARG A 20 10.07 14.92 -6.15
C ARG A 20 9.15 16.16 -6.14
N TYR A 21 7.99 16.08 -6.78
CA TYR A 21 7.00 17.16 -6.83
C TYR A 21 5.77 16.88 -5.96
N GLY A 22 5.87 15.97 -4.98
CA GLY A 22 4.77 15.65 -4.06
C GLY A 22 3.66 14.81 -4.68
N GLY A 23 3.94 14.12 -5.78
CA GLY A 23 3.02 13.19 -6.41
C GLY A 23 2.61 12.06 -5.45
N ARG A 24 1.36 11.64 -5.55
CA ARG A 24 0.81 10.55 -4.75
C ARG A 24 0.39 9.41 -5.68
N PRO A 25 0.81 8.16 -5.41
CA PRO A 25 0.42 7.04 -6.25
C PRO A 25 -1.09 6.83 -6.17
N HIS A 26 -1.67 6.34 -7.27
CA HIS A 26 -3.05 5.91 -7.27
C HIS A 26 -3.15 4.51 -6.65
N TRP A 27 -3.92 4.35 -5.58
CA TRP A 27 -4.06 3.08 -4.82
C TRP A 27 -4.42 1.86 -5.69
N GLY A 28 -5.24 2.06 -6.74
CA GLY A 28 -5.61 1.00 -7.69
C GLY A 28 -4.62 0.73 -8.82
N LYS A 29 -3.38 1.27 -8.77
CA LYS A 29 -2.33 1.04 -9.78
C LYS A 29 -1.00 0.66 -9.11
N MET A 30 -0.09 0.13 -9.92
CA MET A 30 1.26 -0.19 -9.48
C MET A 30 1.96 1.05 -8.92
N HIS A 31 2.66 0.87 -7.81
CA HIS A 31 3.64 1.80 -7.24
C HIS A 31 4.63 1.01 -6.37
N SER A 32 5.80 1.57 -6.10
CA SER A 32 6.83 0.90 -5.29
C SER A 32 6.88 1.36 -3.83
N LEU A 33 6.10 2.39 -3.48
CA LEU A 33 6.15 2.97 -2.13
C LEU A 33 5.75 1.99 -1.01
N GLU A 34 6.49 2.08 0.09
CA GLU A 34 6.21 1.41 1.36
C GLU A 34 5.44 2.31 2.34
N ALA A 35 4.95 1.71 3.43
CA ALA A 35 4.17 2.38 4.46
C ALA A 35 4.81 3.67 4.99
N ALA A 36 6.12 3.65 5.26
CA ALA A 36 6.85 4.82 5.78
C ALA A 36 6.82 6.00 4.79
N GLN A 37 7.02 5.73 3.50
CA GLN A 37 6.98 6.76 2.46
C GLN A 37 5.56 7.30 2.26
N LEU A 38 4.55 6.43 2.30
CA LEU A 38 3.16 6.84 2.19
C LEU A 38 2.72 7.68 3.40
N LYS A 39 3.17 7.33 4.61
CA LYS A 39 2.90 8.12 5.82
C LYS A 39 3.37 9.57 5.68
N GLU A 40 4.55 9.81 5.10
CA GLU A 40 5.05 11.16 4.85
C GLU A 40 4.19 11.93 3.83
N LEU A 41 3.63 11.23 2.83
CA LEU A 41 2.79 11.84 1.79
C LEU A 41 1.35 12.15 2.24
N TYR A 42 0.84 11.44 3.24
CA TYR A 42 -0.55 11.52 3.71
C TYR A 42 -0.60 11.97 5.18
N PRO A 43 -0.77 13.28 5.47
CA PRO A 43 -0.70 13.81 6.83
C PRO A 43 -1.73 13.24 7.82
N MET A 44 -2.85 12.70 7.31
CA MET A 44 -3.89 12.05 8.13
C MET A 44 -3.69 10.53 8.25
N TRP A 45 -2.51 10.01 7.92
CA TRP A 45 -2.20 8.58 7.93
C TRP A 45 -2.60 7.90 9.25
N ASP A 46 -2.14 8.42 10.38
CA ASP A 46 -2.40 7.82 11.69
C ASP A 46 -3.88 7.92 12.08
N ALA A 47 -4.55 9.01 11.70
CA ALA A 47 -5.99 9.16 11.93
C ALA A 47 -6.81 8.14 11.10
N PHE A 48 -6.40 7.88 9.86
CA PHE A 48 -7.01 6.84 9.03
C PHE A 48 -6.80 5.44 9.63
N LEU A 49 -5.58 5.14 10.10
CA LEU A 49 -5.31 3.85 10.75
C LEU A 49 -6.15 3.65 12.01
N ALA A 50 -6.33 4.69 12.84
CA ALA A 50 -7.18 4.63 14.02
C ALA A 50 -8.64 4.31 13.66
N VAL A 51 -9.21 4.96 12.63
CA VAL A 51 -10.56 4.65 12.15
C VAL A 51 -10.66 3.23 11.60
N ARG A 52 -9.62 2.73 10.93
CA ARG A 52 -9.59 1.35 10.45
C ARG A 52 -9.60 0.36 11.60
N GLU A 53 -8.81 0.59 12.65
CA GLU A 53 -8.77 -0.26 13.83
C GLU A 53 -10.11 -0.27 14.59
N GLU A 54 -10.81 0.87 14.64
CA GLU A 54 -12.15 0.96 15.25
C GLU A 54 -13.22 0.19 14.46
N LEU A 55 -13.21 0.32 13.12
CA LEU A 55 -14.28 -0.20 12.26
C LEU A 55 -14.04 -1.63 11.75
N ASP A 56 -12.79 -2.06 11.67
CA ASP A 56 -12.38 -3.37 11.18
C ASP A 56 -11.25 -3.95 12.06
N PRO A 57 -11.51 -4.18 13.36
CA PRO A 57 -10.49 -4.67 14.31
C PRO A 57 -9.94 -6.05 13.94
N ASP A 58 -10.72 -6.86 13.21
CA ASP A 58 -10.34 -8.19 12.75
C ASP A 58 -9.70 -8.18 11.33
N GLY A 59 -9.60 -7.01 10.67
CA GLY A 59 -8.93 -6.85 9.38
C GLY A 59 -9.62 -7.52 8.19
N ILE A 60 -10.92 -7.77 8.26
CA ILE A 60 -11.70 -8.52 7.26
C ILE A 60 -11.71 -7.82 5.89
N LEU A 61 -11.62 -6.48 5.87
CA LEU A 61 -11.68 -5.68 4.64
C LEU A 61 -10.29 -5.55 3.97
N GLY A 62 -9.25 -6.11 4.58
CA GLY A 62 -7.88 -6.08 4.08
C GLY A 62 -7.63 -6.95 2.84
N SER A 63 -6.54 -6.65 2.15
CA SER A 63 -5.97 -7.45 1.06
C SER A 63 -4.46 -7.57 1.29
N ASP A 64 -3.76 -8.48 0.61
CA ASP A 64 -2.30 -8.57 0.68
C ASP A 64 -1.59 -7.25 0.40
N TYR A 65 -2.17 -6.43 -0.48
CA TYR A 65 -1.62 -5.10 -0.79
C TYR A 65 -1.80 -4.13 0.38
N THR A 66 -3.01 -3.99 0.92
CA THR A 66 -3.28 -3.05 2.02
C THR A 66 -2.69 -3.53 3.35
N GLY A 67 -2.60 -4.84 3.57
CA GLY A 67 -1.96 -5.41 4.76
C GLY A 67 -0.47 -5.09 4.81
N ARG A 68 0.26 -5.22 3.69
CA ARG A 68 1.67 -4.78 3.60
C ARG A 68 1.88 -3.30 3.91
N LEU A 69 0.87 -2.46 3.73
CA LEU A 69 0.98 -1.02 3.91
C LEU A 69 0.50 -0.54 5.28
N PHE A 70 -0.49 -1.21 5.87
CA PHE A 70 -1.16 -0.72 7.07
C PHE A 70 -0.92 -1.60 8.30
N ASP A 71 -0.49 -2.85 8.15
CA ASP A 71 -0.31 -3.77 9.26
C ASP A 71 1.16 -3.75 9.71
N SER A 72 1.43 -3.27 10.93
CA SER A 72 2.76 -3.26 11.54
C SER A 72 3.09 -4.53 12.34
N SER A 73 2.10 -5.39 12.53
CA SER A 73 2.23 -6.71 13.14
C SER A 73 2.14 -7.75 12.03
N GLY A 74 3.06 -8.70 12.01
CA GLY A 74 2.95 -9.92 11.21
C GLY A 74 1.80 -10.81 11.71
N ALA A 75 0.59 -10.26 11.83
CA ALA A 75 -0.65 -10.99 11.81
C ALA A 75 -0.78 -11.54 10.39
N VAL A 76 -0.03 -12.60 10.15
CA VAL A 76 -0.23 -13.52 9.04
C VAL A 76 -1.73 -13.74 8.96
N PHE A 77 -2.32 -13.43 7.80
CA PHE A 77 -3.60 -13.95 7.36
C PHE A 77 -3.53 -15.49 7.39
N ASN A 78 -3.54 -16.09 8.58
CA ASN A 78 -3.73 -17.51 8.80
C ASN A 78 -5.25 -17.71 8.79
N ASN A 79 -5.84 -17.59 7.60
CA ASN A 79 -7.22 -17.99 7.40
C ASN A 79 -7.37 -18.85 6.14
N LEU A 80 -6.45 -19.81 5.99
CA LEU A 80 -6.63 -21.01 5.20
C LEU A 80 -6.26 -22.23 6.04
N LEU A 81 -7.07 -22.50 7.06
CA LEU A 81 -7.21 -23.82 7.70
C LEU A 81 -8.63 -23.96 8.26
N PHE A 82 -9.62 -23.69 7.42
CA PHE A 82 -10.90 -24.38 7.48
C PHE A 82 -11.32 -24.70 6.04
N LEU A 83 -11.34 -26.02 5.78
CA LEU A 83 -11.58 -26.76 4.53
C LEU A 83 -10.37 -26.91 3.60
#